data_AF-A0A7W0P009-F1
#
_entry.id   AF-A0A7W0P009-F1
#
_cell.length_a   1.000
_cell.length_b   1.000
_cell.length_c   1.000
_cell.angle_alpha   90.00
_cell.angle_beta   90.00
_cell.angle_gamma   90.00
#
_symmetry.space_group_name_H-M   'P 1'
#
loop_
_entity.id
_entity.type
_entity.pdbx_description
1 polymer ?
#
loop_
_entity_poly.entity_id
_entity_poly.type
_entity_poly.pdbx_seq_one_letter_code
_entity_poly.pdbx_strand_id
1 'polypeptide(L)'
;MTIRSVRVNGVAATWQRNGGELTITPSSGLRQGRIFTTVISYEGVPQTAPDGSGFIHTDDGALVIGQPFVAATWYPVNDHPIDKAAYTIEITIPDGIQGVSNGILVRQRSSAGLTTWIWDAREPIASYLAMMAMMAIGEWNISAYEASGIKYWDALDPDIFDEPDPITGEQFAYSQVADLSYKRLTHIVSVPTDGANLSFYIDWATEPDWDYVFVEAHTVGSDDWTTLPDLNGNTSQDTGFSCTDWPALHPFLAHYQIGCAPVGTTGVWWAATGTSDGYEQWSIDLSTYAGSDVEVGISYVSDGVVQGPALWSTTSRFQPGWGRPPLRTTATPLMDGLFQDHPKEAPPTPTIGSRPPSMISPLRGRWRRTRLPASRR
;
A
#
# COMPACT_ATOMS: atom_id res chain seq x y z
N MET A 1 8.67 -27.01 -1.24
CA MET A 1 8.79 -27.52 0.15
C MET A 1 9.01 -29.03 0.19
N THR A 2 9.91 -29.51 1.04
CA THR A 2 10.31 -30.91 1.25
C THR A 2 9.85 -31.38 2.62
N ILE A 3 9.10 -32.48 2.69
CA ILE A 3 8.62 -33.05 3.95
C ILE A 3 9.73 -33.88 4.58
N ARG A 4 9.98 -33.68 5.88
CA ARG A 4 10.99 -34.37 6.66
C ARG A 4 10.40 -35.45 7.56
N SER A 5 9.25 -35.20 8.18
CA SER A 5 8.54 -36.22 8.95
C SER A 5 7.06 -35.92 9.09
N VAL A 6 6.26 -36.97 9.27
CA VAL A 6 4.83 -36.88 9.58
C VAL A 6 4.52 -37.79 10.78
N ARG A 7 3.81 -37.24 11.76
CA ARG A 7 3.30 -37.98 12.91
C ARG A 7 1.81 -37.75 13.07
N VAL A 8 1.08 -38.79 13.45
CA VAL A 8 -0.33 -38.73 13.83
C VAL A 8 -0.47 -39.25 15.25
N ASN A 9 -1.03 -38.44 16.15
CA ASN A 9 -1.12 -38.70 17.58
C ASN A 9 0.23 -39.06 18.23
N GLY A 10 1.31 -38.41 17.76
CA GLY A 10 2.68 -38.63 18.26
C GLY A 10 3.40 -39.83 17.64
N VAL A 11 2.69 -40.71 16.92
CA VAL A 11 3.23 -41.91 16.26
C VAL A 11 3.58 -41.60 14.81
N ALA A 12 4.69 -42.16 14.29
CA ALA A 12 5.07 -41.98 12.90
C ALA A 12 3.97 -42.49 11.94
N ALA A 13 3.71 -41.73 10.89
CA ALA A 13 2.75 -42.07 9.84
C ALA A 13 3.46 -42.19 8.49
N THR A 14 2.98 -43.07 7.62
CA THR A 14 3.43 -43.11 6.22
C THR A 14 2.73 -42.02 5.43
N TRP A 15 3.36 -41.53 4.38
CA TRP A 15 2.82 -40.44 3.57
C TRP A 15 3.28 -40.56 2.12
N GLN A 16 2.46 -40.01 1.23
CA GLN A 16 2.75 -39.87 -0.19
C GLN A 16 2.35 -38.47 -0.62
N ARG A 17 3.11 -37.88 -1.53
CA ARG A 17 2.80 -36.59 -2.14
C ARG A 17 2.55 -36.76 -3.63
N ASN A 18 1.48 -36.14 -4.13
CA ASN A 18 1.19 -36.02 -5.56
C ASN A 18 0.85 -34.57 -5.88
N GLY A 19 1.71 -33.89 -6.64
CA GLY A 19 1.58 -32.45 -6.89
C GLY A 19 1.50 -31.64 -5.58
N GLY A 20 0.43 -30.86 -5.44
CA GLY A 20 0.13 -30.06 -4.24
C GLY A 20 -0.47 -30.84 -3.07
N GLU A 21 -0.89 -32.10 -3.27
CA GLU A 21 -1.61 -32.88 -2.27
C GLU A 21 -0.68 -33.80 -1.46
N LEU A 22 -0.89 -33.84 -0.14
CA LEU A 22 -0.20 -34.72 0.80
C LEU A 22 -1.17 -35.70 1.44
N THR A 23 -1.04 -36.98 1.08
CA THR A 23 -1.82 -38.08 1.65
C THR A 23 -1.06 -38.69 2.82
N ILE A 24 -1.70 -38.74 3.99
CA ILE A 24 -1.12 -39.25 5.24
C ILE A 24 -1.89 -40.50 5.66
N THR A 25 -1.18 -41.60 5.88
CA THR A 25 -1.73 -42.87 6.34
C THR A 25 -1.25 -43.14 7.77
N PRO A 26 -2.12 -42.95 8.79
CA PRO A 26 -1.77 -43.23 10.18
C PRO A 26 -1.56 -44.73 10.42
N SER A 27 -0.77 -45.09 11.44
CA SER A 27 -0.52 -46.48 11.84
C SER A 27 -1.76 -47.19 12.43
N SER A 28 -2.79 -46.44 12.78
CA SER A 28 -4.07 -46.94 13.31
C SER A 28 -5.22 -46.13 12.75
N GLY A 29 -6.36 -46.78 12.48
CA GLY A 29 -7.54 -46.10 11.94
C GLY A 29 -8.00 -44.93 12.82
N LEU A 30 -8.39 -43.82 12.18
CA LEU A 30 -8.98 -42.67 12.86
C LEU A 30 -10.47 -42.94 13.12
N ARG A 31 -10.89 -42.87 14.39
CA ARG A 31 -12.29 -43.06 14.75
C ARG A 31 -13.09 -41.78 14.46
N GLN A 32 -14.21 -41.91 13.76
CA GLN A 32 -15.11 -40.80 13.49
C GLN A 32 -15.49 -40.06 14.79
N GLY A 33 -15.51 -38.73 14.74
CA GLY A 33 -15.83 -37.89 15.90
C GLY A 33 -14.78 -37.88 17.01
N ARG A 34 -13.58 -38.46 16.80
CA ARG A 34 -12.48 -38.40 17.78
C ARG A 34 -11.35 -37.52 17.30
N ILE A 35 -10.96 -36.58 18.15
CA ILE A 35 -9.86 -35.65 17.84
C ILE A 35 -8.56 -36.44 17.56
N PHE A 36 -7.84 -36.03 16.52
CA PHE A 36 -6.48 -36.45 16.25
C PHE A 36 -5.58 -35.25 16.01
N THR A 37 -4.28 -35.43 16.24
CA THR A 37 -3.26 -34.42 15.98
C THR A 37 -2.30 -34.91 14.90
N THR A 38 -2.11 -34.13 13.85
CA THR A 38 -1.07 -34.35 12.85
C THR A 38 0.05 -33.35 13.06
N VAL A 39 1.30 -33.81 13.03
CA VAL A 39 2.50 -32.98 13.07
C VAL A 39 3.34 -33.25 11.83
N ILE A 40 3.65 -32.22 11.06
CA ILE A 40 4.46 -32.29 9.84
C ILE A 40 5.67 -31.39 10.02
N SER A 41 6.87 -31.96 9.88
CA SER A 41 8.11 -31.19 9.75
C SER A 41 8.48 -31.11 8.28
N TYR A 42 8.82 -29.92 7.81
CA TYR A 42 9.13 -29.66 6.42
C TYR A 42 10.13 -28.51 6.29
N GLU A 43 10.79 -28.42 5.14
CA GLU A 43 11.68 -27.30 4.85
C GLU A 43 11.77 -26.98 3.36
N GLY A 44 12.27 -25.81 3.01
CA GLY A 44 12.53 -25.41 1.63
C GLY A 44 12.41 -23.91 1.43
N VAL A 45 12.54 -23.45 0.20
CA VAL A 45 12.35 -22.05 -0.18
C VAL A 45 10.99 -21.96 -0.88
N PRO A 46 9.96 -21.35 -0.27
CA PRO A 46 8.71 -21.04 -0.94
C PRO A 46 8.97 -20.17 -2.18
N GLN A 47 8.16 -20.35 -3.22
CA GLN A 47 8.29 -19.59 -4.46
C GLN A 47 7.07 -18.66 -4.59
N THR A 48 7.28 -17.47 -5.14
CA THR A 48 6.20 -16.60 -5.60
C THR A 48 5.40 -17.32 -6.68
N ALA A 49 4.09 -17.25 -6.61
CA ALA A 49 3.22 -17.82 -7.63
C ALA A 49 3.34 -17.01 -8.95
N PRO A 50 3.05 -17.62 -10.11
CA PRO A 50 3.19 -16.95 -11.42
C PRO A 50 2.34 -15.68 -11.58
N ASP A 51 1.27 -15.54 -10.80
CA ASP A 51 0.37 -14.37 -10.78
C ASP A 51 0.84 -13.27 -9.80
N GLY A 52 2.04 -13.40 -9.24
CA GLY A 52 2.60 -12.45 -8.27
C GLY A 52 2.11 -12.66 -6.83
N SER A 53 1.23 -13.64 -6.59
CA SER A 53 0.71 -13.94 -5.25
C SER A 53 1.56 -14.97 -4.50
N GLY A 54 1.18 -15.28 -3.26
CA GLY A 54 1.84 -16.26 -2.41
C GLY A 54 2.97 -15.66 -1.61
N PHE A 55 4.13 -16.33 -1.61
CA PHE A 55 5.29 -15.95 -0.81
C PHE A 55 6.18 -14.99 -1.60
N ILE A 56 6.08 -13.70 -1.31
CA ILE A 56 6.81 -12.61 -1.93
C ILE A 56 8.08 -12.39 -1.11
N HIS A 57 9.23 -12.42 -1.78
CA HIS A 57 10.53 -12.16 -1.15
C HIS A 57 10.82 -10.66 -1.22
N THR A 58 11.16 -10.05 -0.09
CA THR A 58 11.71 -8.68 -0.02
C THR A 58 13.23 -8.78 0.07
N ASP A 59 13.92 -7.65 0.00
CA ASP A 59 15.37 -7.58 0.18
C ASP A 59 15.82 -7.88 1.62
N ASP A 60 14.94 -7.61 2.59
CA ASP A 60 15.17 -7.79 4.03
C ASP A 60 14.37 -8.96 4.67
N GLY A 61 13.47 -9.60 3.92
CA GLY A 61 12.71 -10.75 4.36
C GLY A 61 11.63 -11.24 3.40
N ALA A 62 10.37 -11.21 3.83
CA ALA A 62 9.26 -11.77 3.07
C ALA A 62 7.89 -11.26 3.52
N LEU A 63 6.97 -11.28 2.57
CA LEU A 63 5.54 -11.00 2.74
C LEU A 63 4.71 -12.11 2.10
N VAL A 64 3.55 -12.44 2.65
CA VAL A 64 2.67 -13.48 2.09
C VAL A 64 1.28 -12.92 1.79
N ILE A 65 0.93 -12.76 0.51
CA ILE A 65 -0.32 -12.13 0.06
C ILE A 65 -1.05 -13.01 -0.94
N GLY A 66 -2.38 -13.03 -0.87
CA GLY A 66 -3.22 -13.60 -1.90
C GLY A 66 -4.43 -14.35 -1.36
N GLN A 67 -5.38 -14.56 -2.25
CA GLN A 67 -6.51 -15.45 -2.06
C GLN A 67 -6.78 -16.15 -3.40
N PRO A 68 -7.33 -17.37 -3.41
CA PRO A 68 -7.77 -18.17 -2.25
C PRO A 68 -6.89 -19.39 -1.92
N PHE A 69 -5.84 -19.70 -2.72
CA PHE A 69 -5.14 -21.00 -2.68
C PHE A 69 -3.65 -20.93 -2.30
N VAL A 70 -3.25 -19.82 -1.67
CA VAL A 70 -1.84 -19.46 -1.47
C VAL A 70 -1.26 -20.02 -0.16
N ALA A 71 -2.11 -20.44 0.79
CA ALA A 71 -1.65 -21.02 2.05
C ALA A 71 -0.86 -22.33 1.82
N ALA A 72 -1.33 -23.19 0.91
CA ALA A 72 -0.67 -24.45 0.57
C ALA A 72 0.71 -24.30 -0.09
N THR A 73 1.11 -23.09 -0.49
CA THR A 73 2.42 -22.85 -1.14
C THR A 73 3.59 -22.96 -0.16
N TRP A 74 3.37 -22.68 1.12
CA TRP A 74 4.44 -22.57 2.12
C TRP A 74 4.18 -23.33 3.43
N TYR A 75 2.94 -23.72 3.75
CA TYR A 75 2.66 -24.64 4.85
C TYR A 75 1.62 -25.71 4.49
N PRO A 76 1.71 -26.93 5.06
CA PRO A 76 0.70 -27.96 4.86
C PRO A 76 -0.64 -27.55 5.48
N VAL A 77 -1.72 -27.54 4.69
CA VAL A 77 -3.06 -27.19 5.18
C VAL A 77 -4.13 -27.90 4.38
N ASN A 78 -5.34 -28.02 4.95
CA ASN A 78 -6.51 -28.33 4.15
C ASN A 78 -7.06 -26.99 3.62
N ASP A 79 -6.64 -26.62 2.42
CA ASP A 79 -6.81 -25.26 1.90
C ASP A 79 -8.21 -25.05 1.33
N HIS A 80 -9.21 -25.01 2.21
CA HIS A 80 -10.60 -24.75 1.84
C HIS A 80 -11.26 -23.80 2.84
N PRO A 81 -11.95 -22.73 2.39
CA PRO A 81 -12.49 -21.67 3.25
C PRO A 81 -13.47 -22.15 4.34
N ILE A 82 -14.17 -23.25 4.09
CA ILE A 82 -15.10 -23.86 5.06
C ILE A 82 -14.37 -24.52 6.25
N ASP A 83 -13.09 -24.84 6.12
CA ASP A 83 -12.31 -25.57 7.12
C ASP A 83 -11.48 -24.63 8.00
N LYS A 84 -12.17 -23.65 8.60
CA LYS A 84 -11.55 -22.62 9.45
C LYS A 84 -10.89 -23.23 10.69
N ALA A 85 -9.83 -22.59 11.17
CA ALA A 85 -9.10 -23.00 12.36
C ALA A 85 -8.60 -21.79 13.17
N ALA A 86 -8.39 -21.99 14.46
CA ALA A 86 -7.57 -21.09 15.27
C ALA A 86 -6.08 -21.39 15.01
N TYR A 87 -5.22 -20.37 15.14
CA TYR A 87 -3.80 -20.46 14.82
C TYR A 87 -2.93 -19.94 15.97
N THR A 88 -1.91 -20.72 16.33
CA THR A 88 -0.77 -20.23 17.12
C THR A 88 0.45 -20.29 16.22
N ILE A 89 1.13 -19.16 16.06
CA ILE A 89 2.15 -18.97 15.05
C ILE A 89 3.45 -18.58 15.75
N GLU A 90 4.49 -19.39 15.57
CA GLU A 90 5.82 -19.15 16.11
C GLU A 90 6.78 -18.82 14.96
N ILE A 91 7.23 -17.57 14.89
CA ILE A 91 8.16 -17.07 13.86
C ILE A 91 9.52 -16.91 14.51
N THR A 92 10.55 -17.59 14.01
CA THR A 92 11.92 -17.45 14.50
C THR A 92 12.82 -16.92 13.39
N ILE A 93 13.43 -15.77 13.64
CA ILE A 93 14.18 -14.97 12.66
C ILE A 93 15.44 -14.39 13.33
N PRO A 94 16.44 -13.92 12.56
CA PRO A 94 17.59 -13.20 13.11
C PRO A 94 17.18 -12.00 13.98
N ASP A 95 17.98 -11.69 14.99
CA ASP A 95 17.81 -10.47 15.78
C ASP A 95 17.93 -9.22 14.89
N GLY A 96 17.14 -8.18 15.18
CA GLY A 96 17.07 -6.94 14.40
C GLY A 96 15.89 -6.87 13.44
N ILE A 97 15.30 -8.01 13.09
CA ILE A 97 14.17 -8.13 12.17
C ILE A 97 12.90 -8.48 12.97
N GLN A 98 11.74 -7.96 12.58
CA GLN A 98 10.47 -8.24 13.26
C GLN A 98 9.64 -9.26 12.45
N GLY A 99 8.86 -10.06 13.17
CA GLY A 99 7.97 -11.07 12.60
C GLY A 99 6.54 -10.81 13.04
N VAL A 100 5.72 -10.26 12.15
CA VAL A 100 4.31 -9.94 12.43
C VAL A 100 3.41 -11.08 11.95
N SER A 101 2.29 -11.30 12.65
CA SER A 101 1.30 -12.35 12.36
C SER A 101 -0.10 -12.00 12.85
N ASN A 102 -1.11 -12.77 12.44
CA ASN A 102 -2.47 -12.60 12.92
C ASN A 102 -2.62 -12.95 14.40
N GLY A 103 -3.52 -12.23 15.07
CA GLY A 103 -3.90 -12.46 16.46
C GLY A 103 -3.18 -11.53 17.42
N ILE A 104 -3.11 -11.93 18.70
CA ILE A 104 -2.41 -11.15 19.73
C ILE A 104 -0.97 -11.64 19.87
N LEU A 105 0.00 -10.72 19.97
CA LEU A 105 1.36 -11.08 20.36
C LEU A 105 1.35 -11.50 21.83
N VAL A 106 1.56 -12.80 22.08
CA VAL A 106 1.52 -13.36 23.45
C VAL A 106 2.90 -13.50 24.05
N ARG A 107 3.96 -13.56 23.23
CA ARG A 107 5.34 -13.69 23.71
C ARG A 107 6.35 -13.32 22.62
N GLN A 108 7.44 -12.71 23.06
CA GLN A 108 8.68 -12.54 22.30
C GLN A 108 9.84 -13.07 23.16
N ARG A 109 10.79 -13.79 22.55
CA ARG A 109 12.00 -14.28 23.22
C ARG A 109 13.20 -14.21 22.28
N SER A 110 14.35 -13.80 22.80
CA SER A 110 15.59 -13.74 22.02
C SER A 110 16.64 -14.66 22.64
N SER A 111 17.34 -15.43 21.81
CA SER A 111 18.39 -16.35 22.23
C SER A 111 19.30 -16.69 21.06
N ALA A 112 20.61 -16.67 21.29
CA ALA A 112 21.63 -17.09 20.31
C ALA A 112 21.54 -16.38 18.94
N GLY A 113 21.25 -15.07 18.93
CA GLY A 113 21.18 -14.27 17.70
C GLY A 113 19.86 -14.40 16.93
N LEU A 114 18.86 -15.07 17.51
CA LEU A 114 17.54 -15.27 16.94
C LEU A 114 16.46 -14.77 17.90
N THR A 115 15.43 -14.15 17.35
CA THR A 115 14.21 -13.76 18.06
C THR A 115 13.04 -14.60 17.59
N THR A 116 12.31 -15.20 18.54
CA THR A 116 11.03 -15.89 18.31
C THR A 116 9.85 -15.01 18.74
N TRP A 117 8.95 -14.73 17.81
CA TRP A 117 7.67 -14.06 18.01
C TRP A 117 6.54 -15.09 18.03
N ILE A 118 5.64 -15.00 19.02
CA ILE A 118 4.52 -15.94 19.20
C ILE A 118 3.20 -15.17 19.16
N TRP A 119 2.41 -15.44 18.13
CA TRP A 119 1.10 -14.84 17.88
C TRP A 119 -0.02 -15.87 18.10
N ASP A 120 -1.13 -15.44 18.72
CA ASP A 120 -2.28 -16.29 19.05
C ASP A 120 -3.57 -15.72 18.45
N ALA A 121 -4.04 -16.31 17.35
CA ALA A 121 -5.31 -16.02 16.69
C ALA A 121 -6.35 -17.08 17.11
N ARG A 122 -7.09 -16.76 18.18
CA ARG A 122 -8.04 -17.69 18.82
C ARG A 122 -9.33 -17.90 18.04
N GLU A 123 -9.73 -16.91 17.25
CA GLU A 123 -10.95 -17.00 16.45
C GLU A 123 -10.68 -17.79 15.16
N PRO A 124 -11.58 -18.72 14.76
CA PRO A 124 -11.37 -19.50 13.55
C PRO A 124 -11.38 -18.64 12.28
N ILE A 125 -10.27 -18.64 11.56
CA ILE A 125 -10.10 -17.96 10.27
C ILE A 125 -9.88 -18.97 9.14
N ALA A 126 -10.17 -18.57 7.91
CA ALA A 126 -9.85 -19.36 6.73
C ALA A 126 -8.32 -19.43 6.53
N SER A 127 -7.83 -20.49 5.87
CA SER A 127 -6.39 -20.75 5.67
C SER A 127 -5.65 -19.61 4.98
N TYR A 128 -6.27 -18.98 3.98
CA TYR A 128 -5.71 -17.81 3.29
C TYR A 128 -5.81 -16.51 4.11
N LEU A 129 -6.66 -16.42 5.14
CA LEU A 129 -6.74 -15.24 6.02
C LEU A 129 -5.70 -15.29 7.14
N ALA A 130 -5.32 -16.48 7.59
CA ALA A 130 -4.11 -16.65 8.41
C ALA A 130 -2.88 -16.13 7.66
N MET A 131 -2.96 -16.05 6.33
CA MET A 131 -1.82 -15.81 5.46
C MET A 131 -1.48 -14.33 5.24
N MET A 132 -2.48 -13.44 5.09
CA MET A 132 -2.25 -12.03 4.72
C MET A 132 -1.36 -11.25 5.69
N ALA A 133 -1.26 -11.68 6.95
CA ALA A 133 -0.37 -11.07 7.92
C ALA A 133 0.72 -12.03 8.41
N MET A 134 0.78 -13.29 7.94
CA MET A 134 1.42 -14.38 8.68
C MET A 134 2.93 -14.24 8.85
N MET A 135 3.58 -13.59 7.91
CA MET A 135 5.01 -13.31 7.90
C MET A 135 5.21 -12.02 7.11
N ALA A 136 5.22 -10.89 7.81
CA ALA A 136 5.98 -9.73 7.41
C ALA A 136 7.31 -9.86 8.16
N ILE A 137 8.36 -10.25 7.43
CA ILE A 137 9.72 -10.36 7.95
C ILE A 137 10.49 -9.25 7.28
N GLY A 138 11.07 -8.36 8.08
CA GLY A 138 11.76 -7.16 7.60
C GLY A 138 12.15 -6.26 8.78
N GLU A 139 12.78 -5.13 8.48
CA GLU A 139 12.92 -4.03 9.41
C GLU A 139 11.60 -3.25 9.41
N TRP A 140 10.86 -3.24 10.53
CA TRP A 140 9.57 -2.57 10.63
C TRP A 140 9.60 -1.47 11.69
N ASN A 141 9.06 -0.30 11.35
CA ASN A 141 8.61 0.67 12.33
C ASN A 141 7.28 0.19 12.92
N ILE A 142 7.34 -0.35 14.14
CA ILE A 142 6.17 -0.89 14.83
C ILE A 142 5.62 0.12 15.83
N SER A 143 4.35 0.48 15.65
CA SER A 143 3.56 1.15 16.68
C SER A 143 2.51 0.18 17.26
N ALA A 144 2.44 0.11 18.58
CA ALA A 144 1.43 -0.69 19.28
C ALA A 144 0.63 0.22 20.20
N TYR A 145 -0.70 0.23 20.03
CA TYR A 145 -1.61 1.07 20.80
C TYR A 145 -2.92 0.35 21.10
N GLU A 146 -3.71 0.92 22.01
CA GLU A 146 -5.04 0.40 22.33
C GLU A 146 -6.08 1.49 22.05
N ALA A 147 -7.08 1.16 21.26
CA ALA A 147 -8.22 2.03 20.98
C ALA A 147 -9.52 1.23 21.17
N SER A 148 -10.45 1.77 21.94
CA SER A 148 -11.74 1.11 22.23
C SER A 148 -11.61 -0.32 22.78
N GLY A 149 -10.54 -0.60 23.55
CA GLY A 149 -10.27 -1.92 24.12
C GLY A 149 -9.69 -2.95 23.14
N ILE A 150 -9.38 -2.54 21.91
CA ILE A 150 -8.73 -3.35 20.88
C ILE A 150 -7.26 -2.95 20.82
N LYS A 151 -6.36 -3.93 20.86
CA LYS A 151 -4.92 -3.72 20.69
C LYS A 151 -4.57 -3.76 19.21
N TYR A 152 -3.98 -2.68 18.73
CA TYR A 152 -3.51 -2.52 17.37
C TYR A 152 -1.99 -2.67 17.32
N TRP A 153 -1.53 -3.20 16.20
CA TRP A 153 -0.12 -3.31 15.83
C TRP A 153 -0.02 -2.84 14.38
N ASP A 154 0.58 -1.67 14.20
CA ASP A 154 0.85 -1.12 12.87
C ASP A 154 2.34 -1.36 12.61
N ALA A 155 2.65 -2.05 11.51
CA ALA A 155 4.01 -2.33 11.09
C ALA A 155 4.20 -1.71 9.70
N LEU A 156 5.04 -0.67 9.63
CA LEU A 156 5.38 0.04 8.41
C LEU A 156 6.84 -0.24 8.09
N ASP A 157 7.10 -0.73 6.88
CA ASP A 157 8.45 -0.85 6.36
C ASP A 157 9.00 0.58 6.17
N PRO A 158 10.18 0.92 6.73
CA PRO A 158 10.74 2.26 6.61
C PRO A 158 11.00 2.64 5.15
N ASP A 159 11.24 1.68 4.26
CA ASP A 159 11.55 1.90 2.85
C ASP A 159 10.29 2.03 1.98
N ILE A 160 9.08 1.80 2.53
CA ILE A 160 7.82 2.18 1.85
C ILE A 160 7.81 3.67 1.52
N PHE A 161 8.54 4.46 2.32
CA PHE A 161 8.77 5.88 2.07
C PHE A 161 10.26 6.17 2.08
N ASP A 162 10.96 5.88 0.98
CA ASP A 162 12.08 6.74 0.60
C ASP A 162 11.50 8.16 0.48
N GLU A 163 11.71 8.97 1.52
CA GLU A 163 11.37 10.39 1.52
C GLU A 163 12.19 11.03 0.40
N PRO A 164 11.55 11.45 -0.71
CA PRO A 164 12.30 12.02 -1.80
C PRO A 164 12.86 13.36 -1.33
N ASP A 165 14.15 13.56 -1.56
CA ASP A 165 14.73 14.89 -1.41
C ASP A 165 13.93 15.88 -2.29
N PRO A 166 13.60 17.07 -1.78
CA PRO A 166 13.07 18.14 -2.61
C PRO A 166 14.04 18.41 -3.78
N ILE A 167 13.59 18.25 -5.04
CA ILE A 167 14.33 18.65 -6.25
C ILE A 167 14.67 20.14 -6.16
N THR A 168 13.71 20.92 -5.66
CA THR A 168 13.91 22.32 -5.32
C THR A 168 13.23 22.67 -4.00
N GLY A 169 13.78 23.63 -3.26
CA GLY A 169 13.21 24.12 -2.01
C GLY A 169 13.61 23.32 -0.77
N GLU A 170 12.78 23.41 0.27
CA GLU A 170 12.95 22.75 1.59
C GLU A 170 11.75 21.84 1.94
N GLN A 171 10.74 21.78 1.07
CA GLN A 171 9.44 21.14 1.34
C GLN A 171 8.94 20.41 0.09
N PHE A 172 8.21 19.32 0.30
CA PHE A 172 7.37 18.67 -0.70
C PHE A 172 5.99 18.38 -0.09
N ALA A 173 5.01 18.13 -0.95
CA ALA A 173 3.68 17.66 -0.58
C ALA A 173 3.38 16.34 -1.29
N TYR A 174 2.57 15.49 -0.67
CA TYR A 174 2.23 14.17 -1.19
C TYR A 174 0.76 13.84 -0.95
N SER A 175 0.07 13.37 -1.99
CA SER A 175 -1.38 13.14 -1.96
C SER A 175 -1.80 11.76 -1.43
N GLN A 176 -0.91 10.75 -1.47
CA GLN A 176 -1.22 9.34 -1.20
C GLN A 176 -2.29 8.72 -2.14
N VAL A 177 -2.46 7.39 -2.03
CA VAL A 177 -3.47 6.61 -2.77
C VAL A 177 -4.88 6.91 -2.23
N ALA A 178 -5.84 7.13 -3.12
CA ALA A 178 -7.26 7.18 -2.75
C ALA A 178 -8.20 6.96 -3.94
N ASP A 179 -9.31 6.28 -3.65
CA ASP A 179 -10.42 6.09 -4.58
C ASP A 179 -11.55 7.08 -4.24
N LEU A 180 -12.40 7.41 -5.23
CA LEU A 180 -13.56 8.29 -5.08
C LEU A 180 -13.20 9.64 -4.45
N SER A 181 -12.01 10.16 -4.74
CA SER A 181 -11.43 11.28 -4.02
C SER A 181 -11.30 12.52 -4.91
N TYR A 182 -11.47 13.69 -4.30
CA TYR A 182 -11.10 14.97 -4.89
C TYR A 182 -10.26 15.72 -3.87
N LYS A 183 -8.94 15.68 -4.05
CA LYS A 183 -7.95 16.26 -3.14
C LYS A 183 -7.40 17.54 -3.75
N ARG A 184 -7.24 18.59 -2.92
CA ARG A 184 -6.75 19.89 -3.37
C ARG A 184 -5.70 20.47 -2.44
N LEU A 185 -4.57 20.85 -3.02
CA LEU A 185 -3.55 21.67 -2.37
C LEU A 185 -3.71 23.09 -2.87
N THR A 186 -4.35 23.95 -2.07
CA THR A 186 -4.65 25.32 -2.49
C THR A 186 -3.73 26.36 -1.88
N HIS A 187 -3.47 27.41 -2.65
CA HIS A 187 -2.73 28.58 -2.21
C HIS A 187 -3.28 29.85 -2.85
N ILE A 188 -3.34 30.94 -2.08
CA ILE A 188 -3.70 32.26 -2.61
C ILE A 188 -2.44 32.94 -3.10
N VAL A 189 -2.46 33.40 -4.35
CA VAL A 189 -1.37 34.12 -5.02
C VAL A 189 -1.85 35.53 -5.36
N SER A 190 -1.13 36.54 -4.89
CA SER A 190 -1.33 37.91 -5.36
C SER A 190 -0.56 38.11 -6.67
N VAL A 191 -1.27 38.16 -7.81
CA VAL A 191 -0.65 38.22 -9.13
C VAL A 191 -0.25 39.67 -9.45
N PRO A 192 1.02 39.95 -9.79
CA PRO A 192 1.45 41.29 -10.21
C PRO A 192 0.67 41.78 -11.44
N THR A 193 0.64 43.10 -11.63
CA THR A 193 -0.06 43.73 -12.79
C THR A 193 0.53 43.34 -14.14
N ASP A 194 1.79 42.90 -14.17
CA ASP A 194 2.47 42.44 -15.39
C ASP A 194 2.27 40.92 -15.62
N GLY A 195 1.48 40.25 -14.76
CA GLY A 195 1.27 38.81 -14.75
C GLY A 195 2.27 38.03 -13.87
N ALA A 196 2.04 36.72 -13.78
CA ALA A 196 2.96 35.79 -13.14
C ALA A 196 2.94 34.44 -13.87
N ASN A 197 4.00 33.66 -13.68
CA ASN A 197 4.06 32.26 -14.08
C ASN A 197 4.41 31.43 -12.85
N LEU A 198 3.57 30.45 -12.53
CA LEU A 198 3.79 29.50 -11.46
C LEU A 198 4.50 28.27 -12.03
N SER A 199 5.62 27.86 -11.43
CA SER A 199 6.28 26.61 -11.79
C SER A 199 6.55 25.72 -10.58
N PHE A 200 6.44 24.42 -10.80
CA PHE A 200 6.68 23.38 -9.79
C PHE A 200 7.09 22.08 -10.47
N TYR A 201 7.69 21.18 -9.71
CA TYR A 201 7.92 19.80 -10.15
C TYR A 201 6.84 18.90 -9.59
N ILE A 202 6.38 17.98 -10.42
CA ILE A 202 5.39 16.98 -10.05
C ILE A 202 5.73 15.62 -10.65
N ASP A 203 5.56 14.59 -9.84
CA ASP A 203 5.55 13.19 -10.26
C ASP A 203 4.15 12.64 -9.98
N TRP A 204 3.50 12.06 -10.99
CA TRP A 204 2.16 11.50 -10.87
C TRP A 204 2.08 10.09 -11.46
N ALA A 205 1.40 9.20 -10.74
CA ALA A 205 0.90 7.94 -11.24
C ALA A 205 -0.60 7.91 -10.99
N THR A 206 -1.38 7.87 -12.05
CA THR A 206 -2.85 7.84 -12.04
C THR A 206 -3.35 6.72 -12.95
N GLU A 207 -4.58 6.25 -12.73
CA GLU A 207 -5.20 5.33 -13.68
C GLU A 207 -5.41 6.04 -15.03
N PRO A 208 -4.78 5.57 -16.12
CA PRO A 208 -4.84 6.25 -17.40
C PRO A 208 -6.27 6.39 -17.92
N ASP A 209 -6.66 7.60 -18.29
CA ASP A 209 -7.97 7.98 -18.84
C ASP A 209 -9.16 7.87 -17.85
N TRP A 210 -8.90 7.56 -16.58
CA TRP A 210 -9.93 7.48 -15.54
C TRP A 210 -9.69 8.48 -14.40
N ASP A 211 -8.44 8.63 -14.00
CA ASP A 211 -8.00 9.49 -12.89
C ASP A 211 -7.12 10.62 -13.42
N TYR A 212 -7.18 11.78 -12.75
CA TYR A 212 -6.57 12.99 -13.28
C TYR A 212 -5.90 13.86 -12.23
N VAL A 213 -4.82 14.51 -12.65
CA VAL A 213 -4.17 15.61 -11.94
C VAL A 213 -4.26 16.87 -12.78
N PHE A 214 -4.57 17.99 -12.15
CA PHE A 214 -4.70 19.29 -12.84
C PHE A 214 -4.41 20.46 -11.91
N VAL A 215 -4.21 21.62 -12.52
CA VAL A 215 -4.18 22.91 -11.80
C VAL A 215 -5.49 23.62 -12.03
N GLU A 216 -6.19 23.94 -10.95
CA GLU A 216 -7.42 24.74 -10.97
C GLU A 216 -7.19 26.11 -10.35
N ALA A 217 -7.93 27.12 -10.79
CA ALA A 217 -7.83 28.46 -10.27
C ALA A 217 -9.16 29.19 -10.34
N HIS A 218 -9.35 30.16 -9.43
CA HIS A 218 -10.42 31.15 -9.47
C HIS A 218 -10.00 32.44 -8.78
N THR A 219 -10.65 33.55 -9.15
CA THR A 219 -10.41 34.82 -8.47
C THR A 219 -10.95 34.76 -7.05
N VAL A 220 -10.19 35.23 -6.05
CA VAL A 220 -10.62 35.15 -4.64
C VAL A 220 -11.97 35.86 -4.44
N GLY A 221 -12.94 35.13 -3.91
CA GLY A 221 -14.31 35.62 -3.69
C GLY A 221 -15.24 35.56 -4.91
N SER A 222 -14.77 35.02 -6.03
CA SER A 222 -15.54 34.75 -7.25
C SER A 222 -15.72 33.24 -7.46
N ASP A 223 -16.67 32.88 -8.32
CA ASP A 223 -17.00 31.50 -8.70
C ASP A 223 -16.52 31.16 -10.13
N ASP A 224 -15.55 31.91 -10.64
CA ASP A 224 -14.98 31.83 -12.00
C ASP A 224 -13.93 30.72 -12.14
N TRP A 225 -14.25 29.54 -11.60
CA TRP A 225 -13.35 28.40 -11.62
C TRP A 225 -13.02 27.96 -13.05
N THR A 226 -11.73 27.77 -13.32
CA THR A 226 -11.22 27.03 -14.51
C THR A 226 -10.05 26.12 -14.14
N THR A 227 -9.76 25.13 -14.97
CA THR A 227 -8.43 24.50 -14.97
C THR A 227 -7.49 25.24 -15.93
N LEU A 228 -6.19 25.17 -15.67
CA LEU A 228 -5.15 25.87 -16.41
C LEU A 228 -4.21 24.86 -17.09
N PRO A 229 -3.84 25.08 -18.37
CA PRO A 229 -2.91 24.20 -19.06
C PRO A 229 -1.49 24.35 -18.51
N ASP A 230 -0.76 23.24 -18.48
CA ASP A 230 0.68 23.26 -18.39
C ASP A 230 1.31 23.65 -19.73
N LEU A 231 2.13 24.70 -19.71
CA LEU A 231 2.85 25.21 -20.89
C LEU A 231 3.91 24.25 -21.43
N ASN A 232 4.34 23.26 -20.63
CA ASN A 232 5.28 22.23 -21.07
C ASN A 232 4.59 21.06 -21.80
N GLY A 233 3.25 21.08 -21.90
CA GLY A 233 2.48 20.15 -22.72
C GLY A 233 2.07 18.86 -22.02
N ASN A 234 2.13 18.81 -20.69
CA ASN A 234 1.76 17.60 -19.92
C ASN A 234 0.24 17.45 -19.73
N THR A 235 -0.53 18.52 -19.89
CA THR A 235 -1.99 18.50 -19.77
C THR A 235 -2.68 18.51 -21.12
N SER A 236 -3.84 17.87 -21.22
CA SER A 236 -4.70 17.86 -22.41
C SER A 236 -6.15 18.21 -22.06
N GLN A 237 -6.97 18.44 -23.10
CA GLN A 237 -8.41 18.61 -22.97
C GLN A 237 -9.18 17.28 -23.05
N ASP A 238 -8.51 16.14 -22.97
CA ASP A 238 -9.20 14.85 -22.95
C ASP A 238 -9.81 14.61 -21.55
N THR A 239 -11.10 14.30 -21.53
CA THR A 239 -11.87 14.02 -20.31
C THR A 239 -11.98 12.51 -20.03
N GLY A 240 -11.43 11.67 -20.92
CA GLY A 240 -11.32 10.23 -20.74
C GLY A 240 -12.65 9.51 -20.60
N PHE A 241 -12.62 8.39 -19.86
CA PHE A 241 -13.77 7.50 -19.69
C PHE A 241 -14.63 7.84 -18.48
N SER A 242 -14.05 8.46 -17.45
CA SER A 242 -14.78 8.84 -16.23
C SER A 242 -15.73 10.02 -16.41
N CYS A 243 -15.66 10.72 -17.55
CA CYS A 243 -16.46 11.91 -17.83
C CYS A 243 -17.98 11.70 -17.69
N THR A 244 -18.47 10.47 -17.89
CA THR A 244 -19.88 10.14 -17.73
C THR A 244 -20.31 9.95 -16.28
N ASP A 245 -19.40 9.56 -15.39
CA ASP A 245 -19.68 9.22 -14.00
C ASP A 245 -19.35 10.36 -13.03
N TRP A 246 -18.44 11.24 -13.42
CA TRP A 246 -18.02 12.41 -12.63
C TRP A 246 -19.13 13.31 -12.12
N PRO A 247 -20.20 13.66 -12.86
CA PRO A 247 -21.22 14.55 -12.34
C PRO A 247 -21.89 14.03 -11.05
N ALA A 248 -21.93 12.71 -10.84
CA ALA A 248 -22.45 12.10 -9.63
C ALA A 248 -21.40 12.01 -8.52
N LEU A 249 -20.14 11.70 -8.87
CA LEU A 249 -19.04 11.51 -7.92
C LEU A 249 -18.48 12.85 -7.41
N HIS A 250 -18.21 13.75 -8.35
CA HIS A 250 -17.53 15.04 -8.13
C HIS A 250 -18.32 16.17 -8.78
N PRO A 251 -19.47 16.59 -8.21
CA PRO A 251 -20.33 17.61 -8.82
C PRO A 251 -19.61 18.94 -9.11
N PHE A 252 -18.53 19.24 -8.37
CA PHE A 252 -17.72 20.43 -8.58
C PHE A 252 -17.03 20.47 -9.95
N LEU A 253 -16.72 19.31 -10.56
CA LEU A 253 -16.12 19.26 -11.90
C LEU A 253 -17.01 19.86 -13.00
N ALA A 254 -18.29 20.10 -12.71
CA ALA A 254 -19.20 20.84 -13.60
C ALA A 254 -18.67 22.23 -13.99
N HIS A 255 -17.78 22.83 -13.19
CA HIS A 255 -17.09 24.08 -13.53
C HIS A 255 -16.20 23.95 -14.78
N TYR A 256 -15.69 22.75 -15.08
CA TYR A 256 -14.69 22.50 -16.12
C TYR A 256 -15.17 21.57 -17.23
N GLN A 257 -16.13 20.69 -16.92
CA GLN A 257 -16.61 19.65 -17.80
C GLN A 257 -18.13 19.48 -17.69
N ILE A 258 -18.82 19.45 -18.82
CA ILE A 258 -20.23 19.09 -18.93
C ILE A 258 -20.36 17.88 -19.86
N GLY A 259 -20.89 16.77 -19.32
CA GLY A 259 -20.83 15.48 -20.03
C GLY A 259 -19.37 15.09 -20.26
N CYS A 260 -18.98 14.82 -21.50
CA CYS A 260 -17.59 14.57 -21.90
C CYS A 260 -16.99 15.70 -22.75
N ALA A 261 -17.55 16.90 -22.63
CA ALA A 261 -16.99 18.07 -23.28
C ALA A 261 -16.03 18.77 -22.31
N PRO A 262 -14.83 19.20 -22.76
CA PRO A 262 -13.84 19.88 -21.92
C PRO A 262 -14.17 21.37 -21.67
N VAL A 263 -15.46 21.63 -21.45
CA VAL A 263 -16.01 22.94 -21.14
C VAL A 263 -17.02 22.77 -20.03
N GLY A 264 -16.98 23.65 -19.04
CA GLY A 264 -17.88 23.65 -17.91
C GLY A 264 -18.75 24.88 -17.84
N THR A 265 -19.37 25.09 -16.68
CA THR A 265 -20.25 26.23 -16.43
C THR A 265 -19.48 27.55 -16.36
N THR A 266 -18.20 27.53 -15.98
CA THR A 266 -17.39 28.74 -15.74
C THR A 266 -16.04 28.70 -16.44
N GLY A 267 -15.47 27.52 -16.65
CA GLY A 267 -14.13 27.36 -17.21
C GLY A 267 -14.01 26.20 -18.19
N VAL A 268 -12.77 25.80 -18.43
CA VAL A 268 -12.41 24.72 -19.34
C VAL A 268 -11.64 23.62 -18.60
N TRP A 269 -11.51 22.47 -19.24
CA TRP A 269 -10.76 21.31 -18.75
C TRP A 269 -9.36 21.24 -19.39
N TRP A 270 -8.36 21.04 -18.53
CA TRP A 270 -6.95 20.79 -18.80
C TRP A 270 -6.41 19.93 -17.67
N ALA A 271 -6.02 18.70 -17.98
CA ALA A 271 -5.53 17.76 -16.98
C ALA A 271 -4.55 16.75 -17.58
N ALA A 272 -3.75 16.13 -16.70
CA ALA A 272 -2.88 15.01 -17.00
C ALA A 272 -3.47 13.72 -16.41
N THR A 273 -3.19 12.60 -17.07
CA THR A 273 -3.58 11.25 -16.63
C THR A 273 -2.44 10.27 -16.97
N GLY A 274 -2.52 9.04 -16.46
CA GLY A 274 -1.47 8.02 -16.57
C GLY A 274 -0.29 8.27 -15.63
N THR A 275 0.92 7.90 -16.08
CA THR A 275 2.15 7.95 -15.28
C THR A 275 3.19 8.84 -15.95
N SER A 276 3.80 9.76 -15.20
CA SER A 276 4.94 10.57 -15.65
C SER A 276 6.26 9.78 -15.65
N ASP A 277 7.27 10.25 -16.39
CA ASP A 277 8.62 9.67 -16.34
C ASP A 277 9.43 10.28 -15.17
N GLY A 278 8.96 9.98 -13.96
CA GLY A 278 9.43 10.61 -12.73
C GLY A 278 8.93 12.06 -12.60
N TYR A 279 9.78 12.93 -12.03
CA TYR A 279 9.40 14.33 -11.82
C TYR A 279 9.52 15.15 -13.10
N GLU A 280 8.41 15.73 -13.50
CA GLU A 280 8.31 16.64 -14.64
C GLU A 280 7.99 18.07 -14.15
N GLN A 281 8.55 19.06 -14.83
CA GLN A 281 8.29 20.46 -14.50
C GLN A 281 6.98 20.90 -15.14
N TRP A 282 6.08 21.49 -14.36
CA TRP A 282 4.91 22.18 -14.86
C TRP A 282 5.11 23.69 -14.78
N SER A 283 4.53 24.41 -15.74
CA SER A 283 4.57 25.87 -15.85
C SER A 283 3.20 26.40 -16.21
N ILE A 284 2.62 27.19 -15.31
CA ILE A 284 1.24 27.67 -15.38
C ILE A 284 1.24 29.19 -15.54
N ASP A 285 0.65 29.67 -16.64
CA ASP A 285 0.48 31.10 -16.87
C ASP A 285 -0.70 31.65 -16.05
N LEU A 286 -0.42 32.65 -15.21
CA LEU A 286 -1.41 33.37 -14.40
C LEU A 286 -1.65 34.79 -14.92
N SER A 287 -1.15 35.14 -16.11
CA SER A 287 -1.28 36.48 -16.69
C SER A 287 -2.73 36.96 -16.83
N THR A 288 -3.69 36.03 -16.97
CA THR A 288 -5.13 36.33 -17.00
C THR A 288 -5.66 36.91 -15.69
N TYR A 289 -4.97 36.67 -14.57
CA TYR A 289 -5.33 37.15 -13.23
C TYR A 289 -4.51 38.37 -12.80
N ALA A 290 -3.77 39.00 -13.72
CA ALA A 290 -2.88 40.12 -13.41
C ALA A 290 -3.57 41.23 -12.60
N GLY A 291 -2.97 41.60 -11.47
CA GLY A 291 -3.50 42.62 -10.56
C GLY A 291 -4.58 42.14 -9.59
N SER A 292 -4.85 40.83 -9.51
CA SER A 292 -5.85 40.22 -8.63
C SER A 292 -5.24 39.19 -7.69
N ASP A 293 -5.95 38.87 -6.61
CA ASP A 293 -5.67 37.68 -5.80
C ASP A 293 -6.40 36.47 -6.42
N VAL A 294 -5.66 35.40 -6.69
CA VAL A 294 -6.18 34.15 -7.26
C VAL A 294 -5.91 33.01 -6.29
N GLU A 295 -6.90 32.16 -6.02
CA GLU A 295 -6.66 30.89 -5.35
C GLU A 295 -6.34 29.85 -6.43
N VAL A 296 -5.16 29.24 -6.32
CA VAL A 296 -4.68 28.18 -7.21
C VAL A 296 -4.66 26.87 -6.43
N GLY A 297 -5.28 25.83 -6.98
CA GLY A 297 -5.27 24.47 -6.46
C GLY A 297 -4.46 23.56 -7.37
N ILE A 298 -3.56 22.76 -6.79
CA ILE A 298 -3.08 21.56 -7.48
C ILE A 298 -3.89 20.38 -6.97
N SER A 299 -4.54 19.69 -7.90
CA SER A 299 -5.67 18.85 -7.58
C SER A 299 -5.56 17.48 -8.23
N TYR A 300 -6.04 16.48 -7.49
CA TYR A 300 -6.17 15.10 -7.93
C TYR A 300 -7.62 14.69 -7.79
N VAL A 301 -8.15 14.03 -8.82
CA VAL A 301 -9.49 13.47 -8.80
C VAL A 301 -9.51 12.03 -9.28
N SER A 302 -10.27 11.19 -8.59
CA SER A 302 -10.42 9.77 -8.92
C SER A 302 -11.84 9.28 -9.03
N ASP A 303 -12.06 8.29 -9.89
CA ASP A 303 -13.35 7.66 -10.10
C ASP A 303 -13.64 6.54 -9.07
N GLY A 304 -14.58 5.64 -9.39
CA GLY A 304 -14.98 4.53 -8.52
C GLY A 304 -14.44 3.17 -8.96
N VAL A 305 -13.42 2.68 -8.25
CA VAL A 305 -12.91 1.29 -8.13
C VAL A 305 -12.75 0.51 -9.44
N VAL A 306 -11.50 0.16 -9.79
CA VAL A 306 -11.20 -0.89 -10.77
C VAL A 306 -10.76 -2.20 -10.11
N GLN A 307 -11.42 -3.29 -10.49
CA GLN A 307 -11.01 -4.67 -10.20
C GLN A 307 -9.77 -5.02 -11.03
N GLY A 308 -8.59 -5.07 -10.40
CA GLY A 308 -7.36 -5.56 -11.04
C GLY A 308 -6.19 -5.76 -10.06
N PRO A 309 -5.46 -6.88 -10.08
CA PRO A 309 -4.38 -7.17 -9.13
C PRO A 309 -3.09 -6.33 -9.29
N ALA A 310 -3.05 -5.33 -10.18
CA ALA A 310 -1.80 -4.69 -10.62
C ALA A 310 -1.83 -3.15 -10.67
N LEU A 311 -2.89 -2.49 -10.23
CA LEU A 311 -3.00 -1.02 -10.20
C LEU A 311 -3.24 -0.58 -8.75
N TRP A 312 -2.16 -0.49 -7.98
CA TRP A 312 -2.18 -0.07 -6.57
C TRP A 312 -1.13 1.02 -6.35
N SER A 313 -1.24 2.13 -7.08
CA SER A 313 -0.49 3.34 -6.74
C SER A 313 -1.09 4.54 -7.49
N THR A 314 -2.04 5.23 -6.87
CA THR A 314 -2.31 6.62 -7.21
C THR A 314 -1.52 7.52 -6.30
N THR A 315 -0.47 8.12 -6.84
CA THR A 315 0.50 8.86 -6.06
C THR A 315 0.83 10.11 -6.84
N SER A 316 0.61 11.27 -6.23
CA SER A 316 1.13 12.54 -6.74
C SER A 316 2.00 13.21 -5.69
N ARG A 317 3.22 13.56 -6.10
CA ARG A 317 4.24 14.30 -5.31
C ARG A 317 4.37 15.69 -5.90
N PHE A 318 4.19 16.75 -5.10
CA PHE A 318 4.30 18.14 -5.53
C PHE A 318 5.45 18.83 -4.82
N GLN A 319 6.25 19.61 -5.54
CA GLN A 319 7.27 20.47 -4.94
C GLN A 319 7.10 21.90 -5.42
N PRO A 320 6.56 22.78 -4.55
CA PRO A 320 6.34 24.14 -4.98
C PRO A 320 7.64 24.96 -5.01
N GLY A 321 7.92 25.60 -6.15
CA GLY A 321 8.96 26.61 -6.30
C GLY A 321 8.49 28.00 -5.89
N TRP A 322 7.80 28.17 -4.75
CA TRP A 322 7.37 29.50 -4.30
C TRP A 322 8.60 30.34 -3.93
N GLY A 323 8.94 31.34 -4.76
CA GLY A 323 9.80 32.43 -4.32
C GLY A 323 9.15 33.14 -3.13
N ARG A 324 9.82 33.19 -1.96
CA ARG A 324 9.39 34.02 -0.80
C ARG A 324 9.11 35.46 -1.25
N PRO A 325 8.05 36.18 -0.80
CA PRO A 325 7.68 36.41 0.62
C PRO A 325 6.15 36.63 0.87
N PRO A 326 5.71 37.26 1.99
CA PRO A 326 5.48 36.68 3.32
C PRO A 326 4.18 35.84 3.40
N LEU A 327 4.29 34.58 3.81
CA LEU A 327 3.14 33.70 4.01
C LEU A 327 2.28 34.18 5.19
N ARG A 328 1.09 34.71 4.90
CA ARG A 328 -0.06 34.65 5.82
C ARG A 328 -0.83 33.38 5.48
N THR A 329 -0.51 32.30 6.18
CA THR A 329 -1.31 31.07 6.15
C THR A 329 -2.64 31.33 6.85
N THR A 330 -3.75 31.26 6.13
CA THR A 330 -5.10 31.27 6.75
C THR A 330 -6.02 30.16 6.25
N ALA A 331 -5.54 29.24 5.42
CA ALA A 331 -6.33 28.10 4.97
C ALA A 331 -6.01 26.85 5.79
N THR A 332 -7.05 26.23 6.34
CA THR A 332 -7.05 24.85 6.83
C THR A 332 -6.75 23.94 5.63
N PRO A 333 -5.71 23.10 5.64
CA PRO A 333 -5.42 22.21 4.53
C PRO A 333 -6.54 21.17 4.41
N LEU A 334 -7.18 21.09 3.24
CA LEU A 334 -8.12 20.02 2.85
C LEU A 334 -7.44 18.94 1.99
N MET A 335 -6.10 18.91 1.96
CA MET A 335 -5.38 17.69 1.60
C MET A 335 -5.22 16.84 2.86
N ASP A 336 -5.59 15.56 2.78
CA ASP A 336 -5.03 14.50 3.63
C ASP A 336 -3.55 14.23 3.26
N GLY A 337 -2.79 15.30 2.98
CA GLY A 337 -1.41 15.28 2.56
C GLY A 337 -0.52 15.76 3.68
N LEU A 338 0.53 14.97 3.97
CA LEU A 338 1.61 15.40 4.85
C LEU A 338 2.38 16.52 4.17
N PHE A 339 2.42 17.70 4.79
CA PHE A 339 3.45 18.69 4.55
C PHE A 339 4.64 18.32 5.42
N GLN A 340 5.81 18.08 4.80
CA GLN A 340 7.00 17.67 5.53
C GLN A 340 8.13 18.67 5.30
N ASP A 341 8.66 19.20 6.41
CA ASP A 341 9.83 20.07 6.43
C ASP A 341 11.10 19.20 6.40
N HIS A 342 12.02 19.48 5.49
CA HIS A 342 13.39 18.95 5.54
C HIS A 342 14.37 20.02 6.01
N PRO A 343 14.65 20.14 7.33
CA PRO A 343 15.78 20.95 7.78
C PRO A 343 17.08 20.32 7.27
N LYS A 344 17.90 21.11 6.56
CA LYS A 344 19.26 20.71 6.14
C LYS A 344 20.18 20.59 7.36
N GLU A 345 20.01 19.55 8.18
CA GLU A 345 21.07 19.09 9.07
C GLU A 345 22.00 18.16 8.29
N ALA A 346 23.31 18.35 8.50
CA ALA A 346 24.33 17.50 7.88
C ALA A 346 24.00 16.02 8.18
N PRO A 347 24.10 15.12 7.19
CA PRO A 347 23.69 13.73 7.37
C PRO A 347 24.47 13.16 8.56
N PRO A 348 23.79 12.52 9.55
CA PRO A 348 24.51 11.67 10.47
C PRO A 348 25.26 10.64 9.61
N THR A 349 26.55 10.49 9.88
CA THR A 349 27.41 9.54 9.16
C THR A 349 26.72 8.17 9.17
N PRO A 350 26.34 7.60 8.02
CA PRO A 350 25.70 6.30 8.01
C PRO A 350 26.76 5.28 8.45
N THR A 351 26.58 4.74 9.65
CA THR A 351 27.14 3.44 10.02
C THR A 351 26.02 2.41 9.94
N ILE A 352 25.44 2.29 8.75
CA ILE A 352 24.68 1.11 8.37
C ILE A 352 25.54 0.41 7.33
N GLY A 353 26.23 -0.63 7.78
CA GLY A 353 26.95 -1.50 6.87
C GLY A 353 25.93 -2.15 5.95
N SER A 354 25.99 -1.81 4.66
CA SER A 354 25.31 -2.51 3.59
C SER A 354 25.59 -4.01 3.72
N ARG A 355 24.63 -4.76 4.27
CA ARG A 355 24.70 -6.22 4.26
C ARG A 355 24.21 -6.64 2.87
N PRO A 356 25.03 -7.34 2.06
CA PRO A 356 24.56 -7.86 0.78
C PRO A 356 23.37 -8.80 1.04
N PRO A 357 22.44 -8.96 0.07
CA PRO A 357 21.26 -9.82 0.22
C PRO A 357 21.71 -11.19 0.66
N SER A 358 21.53 -11.48 1.95
CA SER A 358 22.00 -12.73 2.51
C SER A 358 21.08 -13.82 1.99
N MET A 359 21.67 -14.83 1.35
CA MET A 359 21.01 -16.06 0.90
C MET A 359 19.83 -16.41 1.82
N ILE A 360 18.60 -16.29 1.30
CA ILE A 360 17.40 -16.66 2.03
C ILE A 360 17.57 -18.11 2.49
N SER A 361 17.73 -18.27 3.80
CA SER A 361 17.85 -19.59 4.39
C SER A 361 16.55 -20.36 4.17
N PRO A 362 16.60 -21.68 3.89
CA PRO A 362 15.38 -22.46 3.72
C PRO A 362 14.47 -22.31 4.93
N LEU A 363 13.21 -21.94 4.71
CA LEU A 363 12.20 -21.94 5.74
C LEU A 363 12.10 -23.36 6.30
N ARG A 364 12.23 -23.50 7.62
CA ARG A 364 12.03 -24.76 8.35
C ARG A 364 10.76 -24.64 9.16
N GLY A 365 9.77 -25.46 8.84
CA GLY A 365 8.47 -25.45 9.48
C GLY A 365 8.20 -26.70 10.30
N ARG A 366 7.48 -26.51 11.40
CA ARG A 366 6.81 -27.58 12.12
C ARG A 366 5.34 -27.22 12.28
N TRP A 367 4.51 -27.82 11.44
CA TRP A 367 3.08 -27.60 11.48
C TRP A 367 2.40 -28.65 12.37
N ARG A 368 1.51 -28.20 13.25
CA ARG A 368 0.69 -29.07 14.11
C ARG A 368 -0.77 -28.70 13.93
N ARG A 369 -1.60 -29.67 13.59
CA ARG A 369 -3.06 -29.49 13.50
C ARG A 369 -3.80 -30.52 14.32
N THR A 370 -4.85 -30.05 14.99
CA THR A 370 -5.75 -30.89 15.77
C THR A 370 -7.16 -30.80 15.16
N ARG A 371 -7.78 -31.93 14.82
CA ARG A 371 -9.07 -31.96 14.11
C ARG A 371 -9.91 -33.18 14.49
N LEU A 372 -11.21 -33.10 14.26
CA LEU A 372 -12.10 -34.26 14.14
C LEU A 372 -11.98 -34.87 12.73
N PRO A 373 -12.00 -36.21 12.58
CA PRO A 373 -12.11 -36.86 11.28
C PRO A 373 -13.42 -36.46 10.63
N ALA A 374 -13.35 -36.01 9.37
CA ALA A 374 -14.54 -35.70 8.60
C ALA A 374 -15.42 -36.95 8.52
N SER A 375 -16.73 -36.79 8.72
CA SER A 375 -17.69 -37.81 8.28
C SER A 375 -17.51 -37.97 6.77
N ARG A 376 -17.43 -39.21 6.27
CA ARG A 376 -17.64 -39.44 4.83
C ARG A 376 -18.96 -38.75 4.47
N ARG A 377 -18.91 -37.70 3.65
CA ARG A 377 -20.08 -37.21 2.92
C ARG A 377 -20.16 -38.00 1.63
#